data_AF-A0A9D8G8S3-F1
#
_entry.id   AF-A0A9D8G8S3-F1
#
_cell.length_a   1.000
_cell.length_b   1.000
_cell.length_c   1.000
_cell.angle_alpha   90.00
_cell.angle_beta   90.00
_cell.angle_gamma   90.00
#
_symmetry.space_group_name_H-M   'P 1'
#
loop_
_entity.id
_entity.type
_entity.pdbx_description
1 polymer ?
#
loop_
_entity_poly.entity_id
_entity_poly.type
_entity_poly.pdbx_seq_one_letter_code
_entity_poly.pdbx_strand_id
1 'polypeptide(L)' 'KELIKTKKNVKTDYVACVDFYTLKPVNKIKRNTLIAVAVWIGKTRLIDNIIVK' A
#
# COMPACT_ATOMS: atom_id res chain seq x y z
N LYS A 1 -8.14 5.35 -8.39
CA LYS A 1 -7.25 6.46 -7.92
C LYS A 1 -7.93 7.42 -6.94
N GLU A 2 -9.27 7.50 -6.91
CA GLU A 2 -9.99 8.50 -6.11
C GLU A 2 -10.14 8.14 -4.62
N LEU A 3 -10.23 6.85 -4.25
CA LEU A 3 -10.55 6.43 -2.88
C LEU A 3 -9.61 6.94 -1.77
N ILE A 4 -8.30 7.04 -2.03
CA ILE A 4 -7.32 7.54 -1.03
C ILE A 4 -7.26 9.08 -1.05
N LYS A 5 -7.56 9.71 -2.20
CA LYS A 5 -7.40 11.16 -2.40
C LYS A 5 -8.62 11.98 -1.97
N THR A 6 -9.76 11.35 -1.72
CA THR A 6 -11.04 12.04 -1.44
C THR A 6 -11.19 12.54 0.00
N LYS A 7 -10.34 12.14 0.94
CA LYS A 7 -10.40 12.64 2.33
C LYS A 7 -9.47 13.83 2.55
N LYS A 8 -10.06 14.94 3.02
CA LYS A 8 -9.34 16.13 3.52
C LYS A 8 -8.31 15.68 4.58
N ASN A 9 -7.04 16.10 4.44
CA ASN A 9 -5.90 15.75 5.31
C ASN A 9 -5.28 14.34 5.17
N VAL A 10 -5.51 13.65 4.05
CA VAL A 10 -4.79 12.38 3.75
C VAL A 10 -3.60 12.65 2.82
N LYS A 11 -2.39 12.26 3.25
CA LYS A 11 -1.17 12.28 2.43
C LYS A 11 -0.64 10.87 2.25
N THR A 12 -0.60 10.38 1.02
CA THR A 12 -0.01 9.07 0.70
C THR A 12 1.51 9.11 0.91
N ASP A 13 2.02 8.15 1.67
CA ASP A 13 3.46 7.90 1.87
C ASP A 13 3.95 6.98 0.75
N TYR A 14 3.39 5.76 0.65
CA TYR A 14 3.63 4.87 -0.48
C TYR A 14 2.46 3.94 -0.76
N VAL A 15 2.47 3.40 -1.98
CA VAL A 15 1.71 2.22 -2.39
C VAL A 15 2.70 1.32 -3.12
N ALA A 16 2.86 0.08 -2.65
CA ALA A 16 3.84 -0.85 -3.18
C ALA A 16 3.21 -2.23 -3.41
N CYS A 17 3.57 -2.86 -4.53
CA CYS A 17 3.29 -4.26 -4.81
C CYS A 17 4.63 -4.99 -4.83
N VAL A 18 4.85 -5.89 -3.88
CA VAL A 18 6.12 -6.60 -3.71
C VAL A 18 5.89 -8.10 -3.56
N ASP A 19 6.89 -8.89 -3.88
CA ASP A 19 6.90 -10.31 -3.55
C ASP A 19 6.91 -10.48 -2.02
N PHE A 20 6.03 -11.33 -1.48
CA PHE A 20 5.80 -11.43 -0.03
C PHE A 20 7.04 -11.89 0.75
N TYR A 21 7.90 -12.70 0.14
CA TYR A 21 9.08 -13.24 0.82
C TYR A 21 10.30 -12.33 0.67
N THR A 22 10.51 -11.77 -0.52
CA THR A 22 11.72 -10.99 -0.84
C THR A 22 11.54 -9.49 -0.67
N LEU A 23 10.30 -9.00 -0.57
CA LEU A 23 9.93 -7.58 -0.57
C LEU A 23 10.44 -6.81 -1.81
N LYS A 24 10.83 -7.51 -2.86
CA LYS A 24 11.23 -6.90 -4.13
C LYS A 24 9.99 -6.47 -4.92
N PRO A 25 10.03 -5.32 -5.61
CA PRO A 25 8.94 -4.89 -6.48
C PRO A 25 8.58 -5.96 -7.52
N VAL A 26 7.28 -6.13 -7.78
CA VAL A 26 6.79 -7.04 -8.82
C VAL A 26 6.08 -6.27 -9.93
N ASN A 27 6.29 -6.70 -11.17
CA ASN A 27 5.64 -6.11 -12.35
C ASN A 27 4.23 -6.69 -12.60
N LYS A 28 3.90 -7.84 -11.99
CA LYS A 28 2.61 -8.52 -12.10
C LYS A 28 2.18 -9.05 -10.73
N ILE A 29 0.93 -8.81 -10.38
CA ILE A 29 0.32 -9.36 -9.17
C ILE A 29 0.03 -10.85 -9.42
N LYS A 30 0.55 -11.70 -8.54
CA LYS A 30 0.35 -13.15 -8.51
C LYS A 30 0.18 -13.62 -7.06
N ARG A 31 -0.09 -14.91 -6.86
CA ARG A 31 -0.06 -15.53 -5.53
C ARG A 31 1.23 -15.16 -4.79
N ASN A 32 1.11 -14.87 -3.49
CA ASN A 32 2.17 -14.37 -2.62
C ASN A 32 2.69 -12.96 -2.99
N THR A 33 1.85 -12.13 -3.62
CA THR A 33 2.14 -10.68 -3.72
C THR A 33 1.62 -9.99 -2.47
N LEU A 34 2.47 -9.19 -1.83
CA LEU A 34 2.10 -8.25 -0.77
C LEU A 34 1.77 -6.90 -1.41
N ILE A 35 0.54 -6.43 -1.22
CA ILE A 35 0.15 -5.07 -1.56
C ILE A 35 0.17 -4.28 -0.26
N ALA A 36 1.05 -3.27 -0.17
CA ALA A 36 1.24 -2.45 1.03
C ALA A 36 0.93 -0.98 0.73
N VAL A 37 0.30 -0.32 1.69
CA VAL A 37 -0.06 1.09 1.64
C VAL A 37 0.33 1.76 2.95
N ALA A 38 0.89 2.96 2.86
CA ALA A 38 1.09 3.85 3.99
C ALA A 38 0.50 5.23 3.69
N VAL A 39 -0.23 5.78 4.66
CA VAL A 39 -0.84 7.12 4.55
C VAL A 39 -0.69 7.87 5.88
N TRP A 40 -0.57 9.19 5.79
CA TRP A 40 -0.67 10.10 6.92
C TRP A 40 -2.07 10.70 6.96
N ILE A 41 -2.71 10.67 8.13
CA ILE A 41 -3.96 11.36 8.45
C ILE A 41 -3.67 12.35 9.56
N GLY A 42 -3.54 13.63 9.20
CA GLY A 42 -3.01 14.64 10.12
C GLY A 42 -1.58 14.28 10.57
N LYS A 43 -1.40 14.02 11.88
CA LYS A 43 -0.10 13.58 12.46
C LYS A 43 0.01 12.07 12.63
N THR A 44 -1.07 11.31 12.39
CA THR A 44 -1.09 9.86 12.60
C THR A 44 -0.73 9.15 11.29
N ARG A 45 0.20 8.19 11.36
CA ARG A 45 0.56 7.33 10.22
C ARG A 45 -0.19 6.00 10.33
N LEU A 46 -0.94 5.66 9.30
CA LEU A 46 -1.60 4.37 9.16
C LEU A 46 -0.91 3.55 8.07
N ILE A 47 -0.74 2.26 8.35
CA ILE A 47 -0.25 1.28 7.39
C ILE A 47 -1.30 0.19 7.26
N ASP A 48 -1.41 -0.36 6.07
CA ASP A 48 -2.19 -1.57 5.83
C ASP A 48 -1.53 -2.40 4.72
N ASN A 49 -1.73 -3.69 4.77
CA ASN A 49 -1.23 -4.60 3.76
C ASN A 49 -2.13 -5.81 3.58
N ILE A 50 -2.21 -6.30 2.35
CA ILE A 50 -2.90 -7.56 2.02
C ILE A 50 -1.96 -8.50 1.27
N ILE A 51 -2.07 -9.80 1.56
CA ILE A 51 -1.38 -10.85 0.82
C ILE A 51 -2.37 -11.45 -0.16
N VAL A 52 -2.02 -11.39 -1.43
CA VAL A 52 -2.78 -12.03 -2.50
C VAL A 52 -2.52 -13.54 -2.44
N LYS A 53 -3.56 -14.33 -2.18
CA LYS A 53 -3.51 -15.80 -2.10
C LYS A 53 -3.84 -16.44 -3.44
#